data_AF-A0A6I6ERP8-F1
#
_entry.id   AF-A0A6I6ERP8-F1
#
_cell.length_a   1.000
_cell.length_b   1.000
_cell.length_c   1.000
_cell.angle_alpha   90.00
_cell.angle_beta   90.00
_cell.angle_gamma   90.00
#
_symmetry.space_group_name_H-M   'P 1'
#
loop_
_entity.id
_entity.type
_entity.pdbx_description
1 polymer ?
#
loop_
_entity_poly.entity_id
_entity_poly.type
_entity_poly.pdbx_seq_one_letter_code
_entity_poly.pdbx_strand_id
1 'polypeptide(L)'
;MLLGISTIFIGIPIIPKLMIFNNSTYFVYYIICLLIGGVAVVSANIPMSIIIQRETPDNIRGRIFGLLETLCIGISPIGLILSGLLIEKIPVYILPILSGIAMIILTVKMASNDEIKTI
;
A
#
# COMPACT_ATOMS: atom_id res chain seq x y z
N MET A 1 -8.48 1.17 -0.56
CA MET A 1 -8.77 2.61 -0.48
C MET A 1 -8.07 3.29 0.69
N LEU A 2 -8.31 2.87 1.94
CA LEU A 2 -7.70 3.51 3.13
C LEU A 2 -6.16 3.59 3.08
N LEU A 3 -5.49 2.51 2.65
CA LEU A 3 -4.04 2.47 2.41
C LEU A 3 -3.55 3.48 1.37
N GLY A 4 -4.29 3.62 0.26
CA GLY A 4 -3.96 4.56 -0.81
C GLY A 4 -4.11 6.01 -0.34
N ILE A 5 -5.08 6.28 0.53
CA ILE A 5 -5.25 7.60 1.15
C ILE A 5 -4.06 7.88 2.07
N SER A 6 -3.75 6.99 3.02
CA SER A 6 -2.63 7.21 3.96
C SER A 6 -1.28 7.41 3.25
N THR A 7 -1.05 6.73 2.13
CA THR A 7 0.19 6.89 1.34
C THR A 7 0.28 8.25 0.64
N ILE A 8 -0.84 8.80 0.14
CA ILE A 8 -0.87 10.18 -0.39
C ILE A 8 -0.55 11.17 0.74
N PHE A 9 -1.17 11.01 1.92
CA PHE A 9 -0.95 11.89 3.07
C PHE A 9 0.52 11.89 3.53
N ILE A 10 1.24 10.79 3.42
CA ILE A 10 2.69 10.73 3.70
C ILE A 10 3.49 11.65 2.74
N GLY A 11 3.03 11.82 1.49
CA GLY A 11 3.71 12.66 0.50
C GLY A 11 3.54 14.17 0.66
N ILE A 12 2.45 14.62 1.30
CA ILE A 12 2.07 16.04 1.39
C ILE A 12 3.10 16.91 2.14
N PRO A 13 3.60 16.52 3.34
CA PRO A 13 4.55 17.33 4.09
C PRO A 13 5.93 17.48 3.43
N ILE A 14 6.25 16.58 2.49
CA ILE A 14 7.55 16.53 1.78
C ILE A 14 7.61 17.62 0.69
N ILE A 15 6.48 18.25 0.35
CA ILE A 15 6.44 19.38 -0.57
C ILE A 15 7.23 20.53 0.05
N PRO A 16 8.33 21.02 -0.56
CA PRO A 16 9.22 22.00 0.07
C PRO A 16 8.52 23.27 0.56
N LYS A 17 7.44 23.68 -0.12
CA LYS A 17 6.62 24.84 0.23
C LYS A 17 5.79 24.67 1.51
N LEU A 18 5.62 23.43 1.99
CA LEU A 18 4.87 23.08 3.20
C LEU A 18 5.78 22.72 4.39
N MET A 19 7.11 22.79 4.23
CA MET A 19 8.10 22.56 5.30
C MET A 19 8.25 23.75 6.26
N ILE A 20 7.13 24.28 6.76
CA ILE A 20 7.08 25.51 7.58
C ILE A 20 6.97 25.18 9.08
N PHE A 21 6.52 23.98 9.43
CA PHE A 21 6.20 23.60 10.82
C PHE A 21 7.43 23.08 11.59
N ASN A 22 7.29 22.99 12.92
CA ASN A 22 8.32 22.44 13.79
C ASN A 22 8.45 20.90 13.60
N ASN A 23 9.65 20.36 13.81
CA ASN A 23 9.93 18.92 13.71
C ASN A 23 8.99 18.05 14.56
N SER A 24 8.58 18.52 15.74
CA SER A 24 7.63 17.80 16.61
C SER A 24 6.26 17.61 15.94
N THR A 25 5.80 18.56 15.13
CA THR A 25 4.53 18.47 14.41
C THR A 25 4.59 17.42 13.30
N TYR A 26 5.69 17.39 12.53
CA TYR A 26 5.90 16.35 11.52
C TYR A 26 6.00 14.96 12.13
N PHE A 27 6.66 14.84 13.28
CA PHE A 27 6.77 13.56 13.97
C PHE A 27 5.39 12.99 14.35
N VAL A 28 4.53 13.79 14.99
CA VAL A 28 3.17 13.38 15.34
C VAL A 28 2.34 13.08 14.08
N TYR A 29 2.46 13.90 13.04
CA TYR A 29 1.76 13.68 11.77
C TYR A 29 2.11 12.33 11.13
N TYR A 30 3.40 12.00 11.03
CA TYR A 30 3.82 10.73 10.43
C TYR A 30 3.40 9.53 11.28
N ILE A 31 3.42 9.63 12.61
CA ILE A 31 2.89 8.56 13.49
C ILE A 31 1.43 8.28 13.15
N ILE A 32 0.60 9.32 13.05
CA ILE A 32 -0.83 9.15 12.74
C ILE A 32 -1.01 8.51 11.36
N CYS A 33 -0.26 8.97 10.36
CA CYS A 33 -0.32 8.40 9.01
C CYS A 33 0.09 6.92 8.99
N LEU A 34 1.17 6.57 9.69
CA LEU A 34 1.67 5.19 9.78
C LEU A 34 0.71 4.29 10.55
N LEU A 35 0.06 4.79 11.61
CA LEU A 35 -0.97 4.03 12.34
C LEU A 35 -2.17 3.73 11.45
N ILE A 36 -2.70 4.73 10.74
CA ILE A 36 -3.81 4.55 9.81
C ILE A 36 -3.43 3.57 8.70
N GLY A 37 -2.22 3.73 8.14
CA GLY A 37 -1.67 2.81 7.15
C GLY A 37 -1.57 1.38 7.69
N GLY A 38 -1.03 1.20 8.89
CA GLY A 38 -0.89 -0.11 9.54
C GLY A 38 -2.24 -0.81 9.76
N VAL A 39 -3.23 -0.10 10.30
CA VAL A 39 -4.59 -0.63 10.45
C VAL A 39 -5.16 -1.05 9.10
N ALA A 40 -4.95 -0.24 8.08
CA ALA A 40 -5.44 -0.52 6.73
C ALA A 40 -4.76 -1.76 6.11
N VAL A 41 -3.46 -1.99 6.35
CA VAL A 41 -2.73 -3.19 5.90
C VAL A 41 -3.33 -4.43 6.55
N VAL A 42 -3.45 -4.41 7.88
CA VAL A 42 -3.96 -5.55 8.64
C VAL A 42 -5.39 -5.89 8.25
N SER A 43 -6.24 -4.86 8.07
CA SER A 43 -7.63 -5.02 7.65
C SER A 43 -7.79 -5.67 6.27
N ALA A 44 -6.80 -5.55 5.39
CA ALA A 44 -6.81 -6.17 4.06
C ALA A 44 -6.17 -7.57 4.08
N ASN A 45 -5.02 -7.71 4.75
CA ASN A 45 -4.23 -8.94 4.71
C ASN A 45 -4.90 -10.11 5.45
N ILE A 46 -5.55 -9.84 6.58
CA ILE A 46 -6.24 -10.90 7.36
C ILE A 46 -7.36 -11.56 6.55
N PRO A 47 -8.38 -10.83 6.05
CA PRO A 47 -9.46 -11.46 5.30
C PRO A 47 -8.97 -12.09 4.00
N MET A 48 -8.00 -11.47 3.31
CA MET A 48 -7.40 -12.06 2.11
C MET A 48 -6.78 -13.43 2.44
N SER A 49 -6.03 -13.51 3.53
CA SER A 49 -5.47 -14.78 3.99
C SER A 49 -6.57 -15.78 4.32
N ILE A 50 -7.64 -15.38 5.01
CA ILE A 50 -8.76 -16.27 5.34
C ILE A 50 -9.46 -16.80 4.07
N ILE A 51 -9.70 -15.95 3.08
CA ILE A 51 -10.31 -16.34 1.80
C ILE A 51 -9.43 -17.38 1.09
N ILE A 52 -8.12 -17.11 0.96
CA ILE A 52 -7.19 -18.07 0.34
C ILE A 52 -7.19 -19.40 1.13
N GLN A 53 -7.21 -19.35 2.46
CA GLN A 53 -7.24 -20.56 3.29
C GLN A 53 -8.52 -21.38 3.11
N ARG A 54 -9.67 -20.72 2.92
CA ARG A 54 -10.97 -21.36 2.78
C ARG A 54 -11.17 -21.99 1.40
N GLU A 55 -10.72 -21.30 0.35
CA GLU A 55 -10.87 -21.75 -1.04
C GLU A 55 -9.80 -22.77 -1.45
N THR A 56 -8.70 -22.87 -0.68
CA THR A 56 -7.59 -23.77 -1.00
C THR A 56 -7.67 -25.07 -0.22
N PRO A 57 -7.65 -26.25 -0.88
CA PRO A 57 -7.63 -27.53 -0.18
C PRO A 57 -6.36 -27.72 0.65
N ASP A 58 -6.51 -28.36 1.82
CA ASP A 58 -5.48 -28.45 2.86
C ASP A 58 -4.15 -29.04 2.38
N ASN A 59 -4.20 -29.99 1.43
CA ASN A 59 -3.04 -30.70 0.90
C ASN A 59 -2.09 -29.82 0.06
N ILE A 60 -2.56 -28.69 -0.47
CA ILE A 60 -1.76 -27.77 -1.30
C ILE A 60 -1.69 -26.35 -0.75
N ARG A 61 -2.34 -26.09 0.39
CA ARG A 61 -2.42 -24.77 1.02
C ARG A 61 -1.05 -24.13 1.26
N GLY A 62 -0.09 -24.89 1.79
CA GLY A 62 1.27 -24.40 1.99
C GLY A 62 2.00 -24.02 0.69
N ARG A 63 1.70 -24.71 -0.43
CA ARG A 63 2.28 -24.40 -1.75
C ARG A 63 1.69 -23.13 -2.33
N ILE A 64 0.37 -22.95 -2.24
CA ILE A 64 -0.31 -21.75 -2.72
C ILE A 64 0.11 -20.52 -1.92
N PHE A 65 0.13 -20.61 -0.58
CA PHE A 65 0.64 -19.53 0.26
C PHE A 65 2.10 -19.20 -0.04
N GLY A 66 2.97 -20.22 -0.16
CA GLY A 66 4.37 -20.01 -0.49
C GLY A 66 4.58 -19.33 -1.84
N LEU A 67 3.82 -19.72 -2.87
CA LEU A 67 3.88 -19.08 -4.19
C LEU A 67 3.39 -17.63 -4.15
N LEU A 68 2.24 -17.37 -3.51
CA LEU A 68 1.69 -16.01 -3.39
C LEU A 68 2.62 -15.09 -2.62
N GLU A 69 3.14 -15.51 -1.46
CA GLU A 69 4.11 -14.73 -0.69
C GLU A 69 5.39 -14.49 -1.47
N THR A 70 5.92 -15.50 -2.17
CA THR A 70 7.13 -15.34 -3.00
C THR A 70 6.92 -14.30 -4.09
N LEU A 71 5.76 -14.28 -4.75
CA LEU A 71 5.43 -13.27 -5.75
C LEU A 71 5.29 -11.87 -5.13
N CYS A 72 4.57 -11.74 -4.02
CA CYS A 72 4.36 -10.46 -3.33
C CYS A 72 5.68 -9.86 -2.82
N ILE A 73 6.47 -10.67 -2.09
CA ILE A 73 7.77 -10.25 -1.56
C ILE A 73 8.75 -10.03 -2.70
N GLY A 74 8.71 -10.82 -3.77
CA GLY A 74 9.60 -10.69 -4.94
C GLY A 74 9.39 -9.40 -5.74
N ILE A 75 8.18 -8.85 -5.78
CA ILE A 75 7.87 -7.56 -6.42
C ILE A 75 8.41 -6.37 -5.60
N SER A 76 8.46 -6.52 -4.27
CA SER A 76 8.88 -5.46 -3.35
C SER A 76 10.29 -4.88 -3.63
N PRO A 77 11.38 -5.68 -3.77
CA PRO A 77 12.70 -5.14 -4.08
C PRO A 77 12.75 -4.46 -5.46
N ILE A 78 11.97 -4.93 -6.44
CA ILE A 78 11.86 -4.28 -7.75
C ILE A 78 11.26 -2.88 -7.59
N GLY A 79 10.21 -2.74 -6.79
CA GLY A 79 9.62 -1.45 -6.46
C GLY A 79 10.58 -0.51 -5.72
N LEU A 80 11.42 -1.05 -4.83
CA LEU A 80 12.45 -0.27 -4.14
C LEU A 80 13.55 0.21 -5.10
N ILE A 81 14.04 -0.65 -5.99
CA ILE A 81 15.05 -0.26 -6.99
C ILE A 81 14.49 0.81 -7.92
N LEU A 82 13.28 0.62 -8.44
CA LEU A 82 12.62 1.60 -9.30
C LEU A 82 12.42 2.93 -8.58
N SER A 83 11.92 2.92 -7.34
CA SER A 83 11.70 4.15 -6.58
C SER A 83 13.01 4.88 -6.28
N GLY A 84 14.09 4.16 -5.97
CA GLY A 84 15.44 4.72 -5.81
C GLY A 84 15.97 5.38 -7.08
N LEU A 85 15.81 4.75 -8.25
CA LEU A 85 16.23 5.35 -9.52
C LEU A 85 15.38 6.57 -9.92
N LEU A 86 14.10 6.57 -9.54
CA LEU A 86 13.19 7.68 -9.84
C LEU A 86 13.48 8.90 -8.95
N ILE A 87 13.85 8.71 -7.68
CA ILE A 87 14.03 9.82 -6.74
C ILE A 87 15.14 10.80 -7.15
N GLU A 88 16.11 10.35 -7.95
CA GLU A 88 17.17 11.21 -8.51
C GLU A 88 16.67 12.09 -9.66
N LYS A 89 15.58 11.67 -10.33
CA LYS A 89 15.03 12.33 -11.52
C LYS A 89 13.79 13.16 -11.23
N ILE A 90 13.03 12.81 -10.18
CA ILE A 90 11.77 13.47 -9.82
C ILE A 90 11.75 13.86 -8.34
N PRO A 91 11.02 14.93 -7.96
CA PRO A 91 10.84 15.31 -6.57
C PRO A 91 10.26 14.17 -5.71
N VAL A 92 10.82 14.02 -4.50
CA VAL A 92 10.51 12.92 -3.56
C VAL A 92 9.02 12.80 -3.25
N TYR A 93 8.29 13.90 -3.17
CA TYR A 93 6.85 13.91 -2.83
C TYR A 93 5.98 13.28 -3.93
N ILE A 94 6.44 13.19 -5.17
CA ILE A 94 5.64 12.68 -6.30
C ILE A 94 5.45 11.17 -6.18
N LEU A 95 6.46 10.44 -5.73
CA LEU A 95 6.45 8.99 -5.59
C LEU A 95 5.28 8.46 -4.72
N PRO A 96 5.12 8.89 -3.45
CA PRO A 96 4.03 8.44 -2.59
C PRO A 96 2.66 8.93 -3.07
N ILE A 97 2.57 10.12 -3.67
CA ILE A 97 1.31 10.65 -4.20
C ILE A 97 0.85 9.82 -5.40
N LEU A 98 1.74 9.57 -6.36
CA LEU A 98 1.44 8.81 -7.57
C LEU A 98 1.07 7.36 -7.24
N SER A 99 1.82 6.71 -6.35
CA SER A 99 1.53 5.33 -5.93
C SER A 99 0.20 5.23 -5.19
N GLY A 100 -0.12 6.18 -4.31
CA GLY A 100 -1.39 6.22 -3.62
C GLY A 100 -2.58 6.47 -4.55
N ILE A 101 -2.44 7.35 -5.55
CA ILE A 101 -3.47 7.56 -6.59
C ILE A 101 -3.69 6.27 -7.40
N ALA A 102 -2.62 5.64 -7.89
CA ALA A 102 -2.70 4.39 -8.63
C ALA A 102 -3.41 3.30 -7.82
N MET A 103 -3.07 3.19 -6.53
CA MET A 103 -3.69 2.23 -5.63
C MET A 103 -5.19 2.49 -5.41
N ILE A 104 -5.61 3.76 -5.30
CA ILE A 104 -7.03 4.12 -5.21
C ILE A 104 -7.78 3.72 -6.48
N ILE A 105 -7.22 4.05 -7.67
CA ILE A 105 -7.82 3.69 -8.95
C ILE A 105 -8.01 2.18 -9.06
N LEU A 106 -6.98 1.39 -8.72
CA LEU A 106 -7.07 -0.07 -8.73
C LEU A 106 -8.13 -0.58 -7.75
N THR A 107 -8.18 -0.03 -6.54
CA THR A 107 -9.18 -0.44 -5.55
C THR A 107 -10.60 -0.14 -6.03
N VAL A 108 -10.83 1.05 -6.60
CA VAL A 108 -12.16 1.45 -7.10
C VAL A 108 -12.58 0.58 -8.29
N LYS A 109 -11.65 0.28 -9.20
CA LYS A 109 -11.91 -0.60 -10.33
C LYS A 109 -12.26 -2.02 -9.87
N MET A 110 -11.55 -2.56 -8.88
CA MET A 110 -11.90 -3.86 -8.28
C MET A 110 -13.27 -3.83 -7.61
N ALA A 111 -13.57 -2.80 -6.82
CA ALA A 111 -14.87 -2.68 -6.15
C ALA A 111 -16.06 -2.47 -7.11
N SER A 112 -15.79 -1.95 -8.32
CA SER A 112 -16.78 -1.77 -9.38
C SER A 112 -16.96 -3.00 -10.25
N ASN A 113 -16.13 -4.04 -10.09
CA ASN A 113 -16.27 -5.27 -10.85
C ASN A 113 -17.40 -6.12 -10.24
N ASP A 114 -18.44 -6.37 -11.02
CA ASP A 114 -19.69 -7.00 -10.54
C ASP A 114 -19.47 -8.43 -10.03
N GLU A 115 -18.43 -9.12 -10.50
CA GLU A 115 -18.06 -10.47 -10.02
C GLU A 115 -17.78 -10.52 -8.52
N ILE A 116 -17.20 -9.47 -7.92
CA ILE A 116 -16.85 -9.42 -6.50
C ILE A 116 -18.08 -9.12 -5.62
N LYS A 117 -19.13 -8.50 -6.17
CA LYS A 117 -20.39 -8.25 -5.43
C LYS A 117 -21.24 -9.51 -5.23
N THR A 118 -20.97 -10.55 -6.01
CA THR A 118 -21.72 -11.81 -6.01
C THR A 118 -21.15 -12.91 -5.11
N ILE A 119 -19.97 -12.68 -4.49
CA ILE A 119 -19.30 -13.58 -3.54
C ILE A 119 -19.59 -13.12 -2.11
#